data_AF-A0A453MT67-F1
#
_entry.id   AF-A0A453MT67-F1
#
_cell.length_a   1.000
_cell.length_b   1.000
_cell.length_c   1.000
_cell.angle_alpha   90.00
_cell.angle_beta   90.00
_cell.angle_gamma   90.00
#
_symmetry.space_group_name_H-M   'P 1'
#
loop_
_entity.id
_entity.type
_entity.pdbx_description
1 polymer ?
#
loop_
_entity_poly.entity_id
_entity_poly.type
_entity_poly.pdbx_seq_one_letter_code
_entity_poly.pdbx_strand_id
1 'polypeptide(L)'
;MAIYGFCYILFVMLQRADASTEWKEFTTAEGRKYYYNKVTKQSKWSIPDELRIARELAEKTSNQQPAREIESTTVAPVGSTSVSVETSLPATQSSSLVGTIAPSSHDAIANLPPPGAGPSYNGDISSSSSMQNGGTSAVVAPVTTSTGDPSVASDAGTNRSTYGSSSVPSTTDTKVGASAEDLEEAKKTMPTAGKINVTPLEDKTSEEEPVVYATKLEAKNAFKSLLESANVQSDWSWDQAMRVIISDKRYGALKTLGERKQAFNEYLNQRKKIEVEERRVKQRKARDDFFTMLEECKDLTSSLRWSKAITMFGHDERFNAVERPKEREDLFENYLVELQKKEKAKAAEEHKRRIAEYREFLESCDFIKANTQWRKVQDRLEDDERYARLEKIDRLDVFQDYIRHLEKEEEEQKRIRKEQLRRQERKNRDEFRKMMEEHVADGTLNAKTYWRDYCSQIKDSRAYLAVASNLSGSMPKELFDDVMEELDKQYQDDRALIKDEVKSGKIPMLASWTLEDFQAAVTEDEKYKGVSNINIKLIYEDQIERLKEKDLKEAKKRQRLGDNFLDLLYSIKEITAASTWDDSKSLFDDTQEYRDLGGETYAKELFEEYIARLKERLKEKERMR
;
A
#
# COMPACT_ATOMS: atom_id res chain seq x y z
N MET A 1 27.31 15.44 34.65
CA MET A 1 27.06 14.96 33.28
C MET A 1 27.10 13.44 33.17
N ALA A 2 28.21 12.75 33.50
CA ALA A 2 28.40 11.32 33.24
C ALA A 2 27.19 10.41 33.58
N ILE A 3 26.56 10.59 34.75
CA ILE A 3 25.40 9.80 35.21
C ILE A 3 24.22 9.84 34.20
N TYR A 4 23.91 11.00 33.63
CA TYR A 4 22.82 11.14 32.66
C TYR A 4 23.17 10.52 31.30
N GLY A 5 24.43 10.63 30.87
CA GLY A 5 24.91 9.96 29.65
C GLY A 5 24.86 8.44 29.78
N PHE A 6 25.31 7.90 30.91
CA PHE A 6 25.21 6.47 31.23
C PHE A 6 23.75 6.01 31.27
N CYS A 7 22.86 6.77 31.92
CA CYS A 7 21.44 6.44 31.99
C CYS A 7 20.76 6.41 30.61
N TYR A 8 21.12 7.32 29.70
CA TYR A 8 20.60 7.34 28.33
C TYR A 8 21.15 6.18 27.47
N ILE A 9 22.45 5.90 27.57
CA ILE A 9 23.08 4.74 26.89
C ILE A 9 22.42 3.44 27.36
N LEU A 10 22.23 3.27 28.67
CA LEU A 10 21.57 2.10 29.24
C LEU A 10 20.11 1.98 28.76
N PHE A 11 19.36 3.08 28.73
CA PHE A 11 17.98 3.09 28.21
C PHE A 11 17.91 2.65 26.73
N VAL A 12 18.79 3.18 25.88
CA VAL A 12 18.85 2.81 24.45
C VAL A 12 19.29 1.35 24.27
N MET A 13 20.22 0.85 25.08
CA MET A 13 20.64 -0.56 25.04
C MET A 13 19.54 -1.51 25.52
N LEU A 14 18.80 -1.15 26.57
CA LEU A 14 17.62 -1.90 27.03
C LEU A 14 16.50 -1.90 25.97
N GLN A 15 16.23 -0.77 25.31
CA GLN A 15 15.26 -0.68 24.22
C GLN A 15 15.65 -1.56 23.02
N ARG A 16 16.97 -1.63 22.71
CA ARG A 16 17.51 -2.49 21.65
C ARG A 16 17.48 -3.97 22.03
N ALA A 17 17.70 -4.30 23.31
CA ALA A 17 17.57 -5.64 23.85
C ALA A 17 16.12 -6.15 23.81
N ASP A 18 15.16 -5.36 24.28
CA ASP A 18 13.73 -5.68 24.19
C ASP A 18 13.31 -5.94 22.73
N ALA A 19 13.74 -5.08 21.81
CA ALA A 19 13.49 -5.21 20.37
C ALA A 19 14.16 -6.44 19.72
N SER A 20 15.19 -7.02 20.36
CA SER A 20 15.79 -8.29 19.92
C SER A 20 15.01 -9.54 20.34
N THR A 21 13.91 -9.37 21.08
CA THR A 21 13.06 -10.49 21.53
C THR A 21 11.63 -10.41 20.97
N GLU A 22 10.96 -11.56 20.95
CA GLU A 22 9.55 -11.63 20.54
C GLU A 22 8.56 -11.27 21.65
N TRP A 23 9.05 -10.92 22.84
CA TRP A 23 8.23 -10.45 23.95
C TRP A 23 8.11 -8.93 23.94
N LYS A 24 6.93 -8.42 24.31
CA LYS A 24 6.68 -6.99 24.52
C LYS A 24 6.06 -6.76 25.88
N GLU A 25 6.61 -5.82 26.63
CA GLU A 25 6.08 -5.37 27.91
C GLU A 25 4.87 -4.44 27.70
N PHE A 26 3.83 -4.65 28.50
CA PHE A 26 2.61 -3.84 28.55
C PHE A 26 2.23 -3.58 30.01
N THR A 27 1.52 -2.47 30.27
CA THR A 27 1.06 -2.09 31.61
C THR A 27 -0.47 -1.99 31.61
N THR A 28 -1.15 -2.58 32.60
CA THR A 28 -2.60 -2.46 32.77
C THR A 28 -2.99 -1.09 33.34
N ALA A 29 -4.28 -0.75 33.31
CA ALA A 29 -4.81 0.48 33.94
C ALA A 29 -4.55 0.55 35.46
N GLU A 30 -4.22 -0.58 36.10
CA GLU A 30 -3.87 -0.69 37.52
C GLU A 30 -2.35 -0.59 37.77
N GLY A 31 -1.55 -0.29 36.75
CA GLY A 31 -0.09 -0.24 36.83
C GLY A 31 0.62 -1.61 36.84
N ARG A 32 -0.12 -2.72 36.71
CA ARG A 32 0.47 -4.07 36.71
C ARG A 32 1.09 -4.38 35.35
N LYS A 33 2.35 -4.83 35.33
CA LYS A 33 3.07 -5.19 34.10
C LYS A 33 2.76 -6.63 33.67
N TYR A 34 2.65 -6.85 32.37
CA TYR A 34 2.61 -8.18 31.76
C TYR A 34 3.42 -8.21 30.45
N TYR A 35 3.86 -9.40 30.05
CA TYR A 35 4.69 -9.63 28.89
C TYR A 35 3.94 -10.50 27.88
N TYR A 36 3.91 -10.07 26.62
CA TYR A 36 3.17 -10.75 25.56
C TYR A 36 4.12 -11.15 24.42
N ASN A 37 4.09 -12.44 24.03
CA ASN A 37 4.87 -12.95 22.91
C ASN A 37 4.12 -12.74 21.59
N LYS A 38 4.73 -12.00 20.65
CA LYS A 38 4.15 -11.65 19.35
C LYS A 38 3.88 -12.88 18.47
N VAL A 39 4.69 -13.93 18.59
CA VAL A 39 4.64 -15.14 17.76
C VAL A 39 3.70 -16.18 18.37
N THR A 40 3.97 -16.61 19.61
CA THR A 40 3.20 -17.67 20.28
C THR A 40 1.85 -17.21 20.86
N LYS A 41 1.58 -15.90 20.84
CA LYS A 41 0.38 -15.24 21.38
C LYS A 41 0.17 -15.42 22.90
N GLN A 42 1.15 -15.98 23.61
CA GLN A 42 1.09 -16.19 25.05
C GLN A 42 1.32 -14.88 25.83
N SER A 43 0.61 -14.72 26.95
CA SER A 43 0.89 -13.70 27.96
C SER A 43 1.48 -14.32 29.23
N LYS A 44 2.40 -13.63 29.88
CA LYS A 44 3.00 -13.99 31.18
C LYS A 44 3.03 -12.78 32.10
N TRP A 45 2.74 -13.00 33.38
CA TRP A 45 2.83 -11.97 34.43
C TRP A 45 4.24 -11.84 35.03
N SER A 46 5.07 -12.88 34.90
CA SER A 46 6.50 -12.85 35.19
C SER A 46 7.31 -12.46 33.95
N ILE A 47 8.50 -11.89 34.17
CA ILE A 47 9.44 -11.57 33.09
C ILE A 47 9.95 -12.86 32.41
N PRO A 48 9.82 -13.02 31.08
CA PRO A 48 10.32 -14.19 30.36
C PRO A 48 11.86 -14.25 30.38
N ASP A 49 12.44 -15.44 30.52
CA ASP A 49 13.90 -15.59 30.61
C ASP A 49 14.67 -15.06 29.40
N GLU A 50 14.13 -15.19 28.19
CA GLU A 50 14.70 -14.62 26.96
C GLU A 50 14.90 -13.10 27.08
N LEU A 51 13.86 -12.38 27.53
CA LEU A 51 13.86 -10.92 27.70
C LEU A 51 14.64 -10.50 28.94
N ARG A 52 14.64 -11.31 30.02
CA ARG A 52 15.50 -11.12 31.19
C ARG A 52 16.99 -11.19 30.82
N ILE A 53 17.41 -12.22 30.08
CA ILE A 53 18.79 -12.43 29.63
C ILE A 53 19.23 -11.31 28.67
N ALA A 54 18.36 -10.88 27.76
CA ALA A 54 18.65 -9.77 26.85
C ALA A 54 18.91 -8.45 27.61
N ARG A 55 18.08 -8.12 28.61
CA ARG A 55 18.27 -6.93 29.47
C ARG A 55 19.54 -7.03 30.32
N GLU A 56 19.80 -8.20 30.92
CA GLU A 56 21.00 -8.47 31.72
C GLU A 56 22.30 -8.34 30.90
N LEU A 57 22.29 -8.72 29.62
CA LEU A 57 23.41 -8.54 28.70
C LEU A 57 23.64 -7.06 28.33
N ALA A 58 22.57 -6.30 28.11
CA ALA A 58 22.65 -4.85 27.87
C ALA A 58 23.24 -4.10 29.07
N GLU A 59 22.80 -4.43 30.29
CA GLU A 59 23.35 -3.87 31.54
C GLU A 59 24.84 -4.19 31.72
N LYS A 60 25.25 -5.43 31.46
CA LYS A 60 26.68 -5.84 31.52
C LYS A 60 27.53 -5.13 30.47
N THR A 61 27.01 -4.93 29.27
CA THR A 61 27.69 -4.20 28.19
C THR A 61 27.86 -2.72 28.53
N SER A 62 26.81 -2.07 29.05
CA SER A 62 26.85 -0.67 29.48
C SER A 62 27.88 -0.41 30.59
N ASN A 63 28.11 -1.39 31.48
CA ASN A 63 29.06 -1.26 32.59
C ASN A 63 30.55 -1.42 32.19
N GLN A 64 30.88 -1.81 30.95
CA GLN A 64 32.26 -2.12 30.55
C GLN A 64 32.97 -1.02 29.73
N GLN A 65 32.30 0.06 29.33
CA GLN A 65 32.97 1.21 28.70
C GLN A 65 33.41 2.27 29.72
N PRO A 66 34.62 2.11 30.30
CA PRO A 66 35.50 3.28 30.38
C PRO A 66 37.02 2.99 30.24
N ALA A 67 37.47 2.09 29.34
CA ALA A 67 38.90 2.01 28.98
C ALA A 67 39.21 1.30 27.63
N ARG A 68 39.46 2.08 26.57
CA ARG A 68 40.35 1.86 25.39
C ARG A 68 39.80 2.54 24.13
N GLU A 69 40.44 3.62 23.72
CA GLU A 69 40.68 4.02 22.30
C GLU A 69 41.38 5.40 22.28
N ILE A 70 42.71 5.36 22.45
CA ILE A 70 43.64 6.43 22.06
C ILE A 70 44.88 5.69 21.49
N GLU A 71 45.47 6.24 20.42
CA GLU A 71 46.58 5.68 19.64
C GLU A 71 46.19 4.43 18.79
N SER A 72 46.66 4.25 17.54
CA SER A 72 47.69 5.00 16.79
C SER A 72 47.31 5.17 15.30
N THR A 73 47.94 6.14 14.63
CA THR A 73 47.74 6.47 13.20
C THR A 73 49.06 6.36 12.44
N THR A 74 49.13 5.57 11.36
CA THR A 74 50.23 5.69 10.37
C THR A 74 49.79 5.40 8.93
N VAL A 75 50.60 5.84 7.96
CA VAL A 75 50.21 6.17 6.56
C VAL A 75 50.53 5.05 5.54
N ALA A 76 49.76 5.07 4.44
CA ALA A 76 49.92 4.57 3.04
C ALA A 76 51.34 4.14 2.52
N PRO A 77 51.54 3.44 1.36
CA PRO A 77 50.80 3.64 0.09
C PRO A 77 50.59 2.49 -0.95
N VAL A 78 49.65 2.77 -1.87
CA VAL A 78 49.52 2.45 -3.33
C VAL A 78 50.30 1.27 -3.96
N GLY A 79 49.58 0.40 -4.71
CA GLY A 79 50.09 -0.53 -5.73
C GLY A 79 48.94 -1.22 -6.51
N SER A 80 49.16 -1.69 -7.76
CA SER A 80 48.07 -2.03 -8.70
C SER A 80 48.20 -3.39 -9.43
N THR A 81 47.05 -4.01 -9.76
CA THR A 81 46.79 -4.94 -10.90
C THR A 81 47.44 -6.33 -10.96
N SER A 82 46.66 -7.42 -10.86
CA SER A 82 46.41 -8.41 -11.97
C SER A 82 45.81 -9.79 -11.57
N VAL A 83 44.61 -10.08 -12.10
CA VAL A 83 44.22 -11.25 -12.95
C VAL A 83 44.58 -12.72 -12.55
N SER A 84 43.52 -13.55 -12.43
CA SER A 84 43.37 -14.99 -12.83
C SER A 84 43.55 -16.21 -11.88
N VAL A 85 42.46 -17.01 -11.82
CA VAL A 85 42.33 -18.47 -12.13
C VAL A 85 42.65 -19.56 -11.08
N GLU A 86 41.55 -20.22 -10.65
CA GLU A 86 41.26 -21.68 -10.50
C GLU A 86 42.09 -22.66 -9.62
N THR A 87 41.33 -23.27 -8.67
CA THR A 87 41.03 -24.72 -8.56
C THR A 87 42.03 -25.76 -7.96
N SER A 88 41.41 -26.58 -7.09
CA SER A 88 41.72 -27.95 -6.64
C SER A 88 42.84 -28.29 -5.62
N LEU A 89 42.46 -29.20 -4.71
CA LEU A 89 43.32 -30.07 -3.89
C LEU A 89 43.81 -31.27 -4.75
N PRO A 90 44.86 -32.01 -4.34
CA PRO A 90 44.59 -33.23 -3.56
C PRO A 90 45.65 -33.61 -2.49
N ALA A 91 45.33 -34.65 -1.71
CA ALA A 91 46.07 -35.19 -0.57
C ALA A 91 47.14 -36.25 -0.91
N THR A 92 47.89 -36.72 0.10
CA THR A 92 48.56 -38.05 0.27
C THR A 92 49.19 -38.08 1.69
N GLN A 93 49.44 -39.16 2.45
CA GLN A 93 49.19 -40.63 2.40
C GLN A 93 49.20 -41.15 3.88
N SER A 94 48.33 -42.09 4.32
CA SER A 94 48.54 -43.57 4.54
C SER A 94 49.52 -43.95 5.69
N SER A 95 49.43 -45.07 6.43
CA SER A 95 48.74 -46.39 6.33
C SER A 95 48.51 -47.03 7.74
N SER A 96 47.45 -47.79 8.08
CA SER A 96 47.18 -49.25 7.87
C SER A 96 48.10 -50.22 8.67
N LEU A 97 47.72 -51.39 9.24
CA LEU A 97 46.80 -52.50 8.83
C LEU A 97 46.32 -53.43 10.00
N VAL A 98 45.13 -54.09 9.83
CA VAL A 98 44.73 -55.50 10.17
C VAL A 98 44.87 -56.06 11.62
N GLY A 99 43.96 -56.89 12.18
CA GLY A 99 42.64 -57.43 11.74
C GLY A 99 42.22 -58.77 12.45
N THR A 100 41.11 -59.41 12.00
CA THR A 100 40.58 -60.77 12.37
C THR A 100 39.61 -60.86 13.60
N ILE A 101 38.63 -61.78 13.75
CA ILE A 101 37.46 -62.22 12.91
C ILE A 101 36.53 -63.25 13.65
N ALA A 102 35.19 -63.21 13.41
CA ALA A 102 34.15 -64.29 13.60
C ALA A 102 33.79 -64.85 15.02
N PRO A 103 32.70 -65.65 15.21
CA PRO A 103 31.32 -65.63 14.65
C PRO A 103 30.19 -65.76 15.74
N SER A 104 28.95 -66.14 15.37
CA SER A 104 27.70 -66.18 16.21
C SER A 104 26.90 -67.50 16.08
N SER A 105 26.12 -67.92 17.10
CA SER A 105 25.12 -69.03 17.06
C SER A 105 24.14 -69.14 18.27
N HIS A 106 22.86 -69.48 17.99
CA HIS A 106 21.83 -70.28 18.72
C HIS A 106 21.24 -69.97 20.14
N ASP A 107 19.97 -69.53 20.14
CA ASP A 107 18.70 -70.18 20.61
C ASP A 107 18.36 -70.69 22.05
N ALA A 108 17.20 -70.17 22.54
CA ALA A 108 16.00 -70.82 23.13
C ALA A 108 15.93 -71.44 24.57
N ILE A 109 14.87 -71.06 25.33
CA ILE A 109 13.81 -71.88 26.04
C ILE A 109 12.92 -70.96 26.95
N ALA A 110 11.76 -71.41 27.47
CA ALA A 110 10.62 -70.56 27.90
C ALA A 110 9.95 -70.88 29.27
N ASN A 111 9.13 -69.95 29.83
CA ASN A 111 7.76 -70.14 30.41
C ASN A 111 7.29 -69.17 31.55
N LEU A 112 6.17 -68.45 31.27
CA LEU A 112 4.93 -68.24 32.09
C LEU A 112 4.83 -67.27 33.33
N PRO A 113 3.58 -66.82 33.72
CA PRO A 113 3.25 -65.64 34.56
C PRO A 113 2.29 -66.01 35.76
N PRO A 114 1.25 -65.26 36.25
CA PRO A 114 0.79 -63.84 36.20
C PRO A 114 0.85 -63.21 37.64
N PRO A 115 -0.14 -62.54 38.33
CA PRO A 115 -1.53 -62.03 38.02
C PRO A 115 -1.57 -60.76 37.11
N GLY A 116 -2.62 -59.90 36.99
CA GLY A 116 -3.96 -59.75 37.64
C GLY A 116 -4.04 -58.58 38.67
N ALA A 117 -5.16 -57.86 38.92
CA ALA A 117 -6.52 -57.83 38.36
C ALA A 117 -7.26 -56.47 38.66
N GLY A 118 -8.56 -56.32 38.34
CA GLY A 118 -9.40 -55.10 38.52
C GLY A 118 -10.34 -55.08 39.76
N PRO A 119 -11.46 -54.31 39.77
CA PRO A 119 -12.56 -54.44 38.79
C PRO A 119 -13.21 -53.11 38.30
N SER A 120 -14.36 -53.21 37.60
CA SER A 120 -15.06 -52.18 36.80
C SER A 120 -16.58 -52.11 37.08
N TYR A 121 -17.29 -51.09 36.58
CA TYR A 121 -18.71 -51.20 36.17
C TYR A 121 -19.10 -50.21 35.06
N ASN A 122 -20.19 -50.51 34.31
CA ASN A 122 -20.50 -49.96 32.98
C ASN A 122 -21.43 -48.73 32.96
N GLY A 123 -21.53 -48.07 31.78
CA GLY A 123 -22.61 -47.15 31.39
C GLY A 123 -22.47 -46.64 29.95
N ASP A 124 -23.29 -47.16 29.02
CA ASP A 124 -23.22 -46.87 27.56
C ASP A 124 -24.01 -45.62 27.11
N ILE A 125 -23.70 -45.09 25.90
CA ILE A 125 -24.61 -45.01 24.72
C ILE A 125 -24.10 -44.03 23.62
N SER A 126 -24.01 -44.55 22.38
CA SER A 126 -24.29 -44.01 21.01
C SER A 126 -24.50 -42.49 20.75
N SER A 127 -24.24 -41.91 19.56
CA SER A 127 -23.60 -42.35 18.28
C SER A 127 -23.44 -41.16 17.30
N SER A 128 -22.66 -41.34 16.20
CA SER A 128 -22.75 -40.76 14.81
C SER A 128 -23.24 -39.30 14.57
N SER A 129 -22.77 -38.50 13.61
CA SER A 129 -22.13 -38.71 12.27
C SER A 129 -21.37 -37.42 11.87
N SER A 130 -20.21 -37.38 11.18
CA SER A 130 -19.92 -37.66 9.74
C SER A 130 -20.82 -36.86 8.75
N MET A 131 -20.36 -36.31 7.61
CA MET A 131 -19.27 -36.67 6.66
C MET A 131 -18.52 -35.44 6.04
N GLN A 132 -17.52 -35.70 5.17
CA GLN A 132 -16.83 -34.75 4.27
C GLN A 132 -17.15 -35.06 2.78
N ASN A 133 -17.07 -34.05 1.88
CA ASN A 133 -16.80 -34.08 0.41
C ASN A 133 -17.10 -32.66 -0.18
N GLY A 134 -16.77 -32.25 -1.42
CA GLY A 134 -16.07 -32.86 -2.56
C GLY A 134 -16.98 -33.00 -3.81
N GLY A 135 -16.72 -32.42 -5.00
CA GLY A 135 -15.68 -31.45 -5.42
C GLY A 135 -15.64 -31.19 -6.96
N THR A 136 -14.70 -30.35 -7.43
CA THR A 136 -14.26 -30.08 -8.85
C THR A 136 -15.19 -29.32 -9.85
N SER A 137 -14.53 -28.47 -10.67
CA SER A 137 -14.70 -28.07 -12.10
C SER A 137 -16.05 -28.10 -12.87
N ALA A 138 -16.31 -27.30 -13.92
CA ALA A 138 -15.70 -26.06 -14.50
C ALA A 138 -16.55 -25.53 -15.70
N VAL A 139 -16.16 -24.38 -16.32
CA VAL A 139 -16.67 -23.77 -17.59
C VAL A 139 -18.10 -23.15 -17.43
N VAL A 140 -18.53 -22.01 -18.00
CA VAL A 140 -18.27 -21.31 -19.29
C VAL A 140 -18.27 -19.76 -19.14
N ALA A 141 -17.68 -19.02 -20.09
CA ALA A 141 -17.84 -17.57 -20.34
C ALA A 141 -17.88 -17.32 -21.88
N PRO A 142 -18.48 -16.23 -22.42
CA PRO A 142 -17.81 -14.91 -22.44
C PRO A 142 -18.69 -13.62 -22.46
N VAL A 143 -18.06 -12.48 -22.10
CA VAL A 143 -18.08 -11.11 -22.71
C VAL A 143 -19.41 -10.61 -23.36
N THR A 144 -20.01 -9.47 -22.96
CA THR A 144 -19.57 -8.08 -23.27
C THR A 144 -19.82 -7.01 -22.18
N THR A 145 -19.29 -5.80 -22.41
CA THR A 145 -19.17 -4.65 -21.48
C THR A 145 -20.28 -3.60 -21.59
N SER A 146 -20.53 -2.84 -20.52
CA SER A 146 -21.08 -1.46 -20.59
C SER A 146 -20.48 -0.54 -19.52
N THR A 147 -20.32 0.73 -19.87
CA THR A 147 -19.48 1.78 -19.23
C THR A 147 -20.09 2.41 -17.97
N GLY A 148 -19.26 2.90 -17.03
CA GLY A 148 -19.68 3.88 -16.01
C GLY A 148 -18.65 4.15 -14.90
N ASP A 149 -18.09 5.36 -14.87
CA ASP A 149 -17.19 5.83 -13.79
C ASP A 149 -17.94 6.23 -12.50
N PRO A 150 -17.31 6.12 -11.31
CA PRO A 150 -17.83 6.67 -10.06
C PRO A 150 -17.51 8.17 -9.92
N SER A 151 -18.36 8.92 -9.21
CA SER A 151 -18.13 10.34 -8.93
C SER A 151 -18.42 10.74 -7.47
N VAL A 152 -17.87 11.88 -7.07
CA VAL A 152 -17.81 12.37 -5.69
C VAL A 152 -19.13 13.02 -5.25
N ALA A 153 -19.58 12.78 -4.02
CA ALA A 153 -20.57 13.59 -3.30
C ALA A 153 -20.42 13.41 -1.77
N SER A 154 -21.05 14.29 -0.96
CA SER A 154 -20.73 14.46 0.46
C SER A 154 -21.91 14.88 1.35
N ASP A 155 -21.79 14.56 2.65
CA ASP A 155 -22.40 15.23 3.82
C ASP A 155 -23.90 14.97 4.15
N ALA A 156 -24.32 15.48 5.32
CA ALA A 156 -25.69 15.63 5.85
C ALA A 156 -26.41 14.41 6.47
N GLY A 157 -25.91 13.98 7.63
CA GLY A 157 -26.60 14.26 8.90
C GLY A 157 -27.99 13.68 9.25
N THR A 158 -27.98 12.85 10.31
CA THR A 158 -29.07 12.65 11.30
C THR A 158 -30.28 11.78 10.90
N ASN A 159 -30.48 10.68 11.64
CA ASN A 159 -31.78 10.01 11.77
C ASN A 159 -31.96 9.46 13.21
N ARG A 160 -33.20 9.21 13.63
CA ARG A 160 -33.58 8.90 15.03
C ARG A 160 -34.63 7.79 15.08
N SER A 161 -34.64 7.03 16.20
CA SER A 161 -35.68 6.04 16.59
C SER A 161 -35.69 4.75 15.74
N THR A 162 -36.02 3.56 16.27
CA THR A 162 -36.38 3.09 17.64
C THR A 162 -36.14 1.57 17.70
N TYR A 163 -35.80 0.99 18.88
CA TYR A 163 -36.35 -0.24 19.49
C TYR A 163 -35.55 -0.59 20.77
N GLY A 164 -36.02 -1.52 21.63
CA GLY A 164 -35.44 -1.77 22.97
C GLY A 164 -35.91 -3.08 23.64
N SER A 165 -35.95 -3.09 25.00
CA SER A 165 -36.12 -4.25 25.92
C SER A 165 -34.88 -5.14 26.13
N SER A 166 -34.65 -5.81 27.28
CA SER A 166 -35.20 -5.70 28.66
C SER A 166 -34.43 -6.63 29.63
N SER A 167 -34.31 -6.33 30.95
CA SER A 167 -34.13 -7.34 32.02
C SER A 167 -34.35 -6.83 33.47
N VAL A 168 -35.49 -7.24 34.08
CA VAL A 168 -35.79 -7.78 35.47
C VAL A 168 -34.98 -7.42 36.74
N PRO A 169 -35.51 -7.67 37.99
CA PRO A 169 -36.85 -8.09 38.48
C PRO A 169 -37.52 -6.97 39.35
N SER A 170 -38.36 -7.04 40.42
CA SER A 170 -39.21 -7.97 41.25
C SER A 170 -40.43 -7.11 41.72
N THR A 171 -41.62 -7.49 42.23
CA THR A 171 -42.28 -8.62 42.97
C THR A 171 -42.02 -8.66 44.49
N THR A 172 -43.01 -8.78 45.40
CA THR A 172 -44.39 -9.37 45.39
C THR A 172 -45.50 -8.39 45.86
N ASP A 173 -46.70 -8.30 45.26
CA ASP A 173 -47.93 -9.14 45.44
C ASP A 173 -48.53 -9.17 46.86
N THR A 174 -49.84 -8.90 47.09
CA THR A 174 -51.00 -9.73 46.67
C THR A 174 -52.29 -8.89 46.38
N LYS A 175 -53.41 -9.52 45.96
CA LYS A 175 -54.51 -8.96 45.13
C LYS A 175 -55.94 -9.36 45.59
N VAL A 176 -56.99 -8.81 44.93
CA VAL A 176 -58.45 -9.15 44.94
C VAL A 176 -59.30 -8.41 46.01
N GLY A 177 -60.54 -7.94 45.77
CA GLY A 177 -61.28 -7.73 44.49
C GLY A 177 -62.83 -7.64 44.61
N ALA A 178 -63.45 -6.77 43.79
CA ALA A 178 -64.85 -6.74 43.28
C ALA A 178 -66.10 -6.51 44.18
N SER A 179 -66.82 -5.40 43.88
CA SER A 179 -68.28 -5.28 43.60
C SER A 179 -69.40 -5.21 44.69
N ALA A 180 -70.12 -4.07 44.66
CA ALA A 180 -71.59 -3.84 44.77
C ALA A 180 -72.41 -4.07 46.08
N GLU A 181 -73.58 -3.37 46.11
CA GLU A 181 -74.75 -3.48 47.02
C GLU A 181 -74.58 -3.08 48.51
N ASP A 182 -75.56 -2.51 49.24
CA ASP A 182 -76.71 -1.63 48.92
C ASP A 182 -77.26 -0.95 50.23
N LEU A 183 -78.33 -0.13 50.13
CA LEU A 183 -79.21 0.48 51.14
C LEU A 183 -78.81 1.77 51.93
N GLU A 184 -79.58 2.82 51.59
CA GLU A 184 -80.09 3.92 52.40
C GLU A 184 -80.66 3.54 53.80
N GLU A 185 -80.58 4.46 54.79
CA GLU A 185 -81.71 5.36 55.14
C GLU A 185 -81.53 6.14 56.49
N ALA A 186 -81.92 7.44 56.48
CA ALA A 186 -82.59 8.22 57.57
C ALA A 186 -81.89 9.00 58.73
N LYS A 187 -82.01 10.34 58.62
CA LYS A 187 -82.78 11.29 59.47
C LYS A 187 -82.30 11.70 60.91
N LYS A 188 -82.47 13.01 61.17
CA LYS A 188 -82.42 13.78 62.46
C LYS A 188 -81.00 13.97 63.06
N THR A 189 -80.68 15.09 63.73
CA THR A 189 -81.51 16.06 64.50
C THR A 189 -81.20 17.55 64.22
N MET A 190 -82.16 18.43 64.55
CA MET A 190 -81.97 19.86 64.91
C MET A 190 -82.39 20.04 66.38
N PRO A 191 -81.79 21.00 67.13
CA PRO A 191 -82.42 22.32 67.38
C PRO A 191 -81.40 23.50 67.43
N THR A 192 -81.74 24.81 67.47
CA THR A 192 -82.96 25.58 67.11
C THR A 192 -82.61 27.08 66.99
N ALA A 193 -83.19 27.75 65.97
CA ALA A 193 -83.48 29.18 65.78
C ALA A 193 -82.56 30.32 66.31
N GLY A 194 -82.18 31.21 65.38
CA GLY A 194 -81.90 32.64 65.60
C GLY A 194 -82.26 33.45 64.34
N LYS A 195 -82.94 34.61 64.48
CA LYS A 195 -83.29 35.56 63.38
C LYS A 195 -82.06 36.46 63.08
N ILE A 196 -81.90 37.20 61.97
CA ILE A 196 -82.83 38.16 61.32
C ILE A 196 -82.64 38.25 59.77
N ASN A 197 -83.26 39.24 59.11
CA ASN A 197 -83.61 39.30 57.68
C ASN A 197 -82.68 40.16 56.78
N VAL A 198 -83.02 40.20 55.47
CA VAL A 198 -82.76 41.24 54.42
C VAL A 198 -81.50 41.05 53.56
N THR A 199 -81.46 41.22 52.22
CA THR A 199 -82.41 41.09 51.06
C THR A 199 -81.53 41.16 49.77
N PRO A 200 -81.78 40.39 48.70
CA PRO A 200 -80.92 40.39 47.49
C PRO A 200 -81.29 41.47 46.45
N LEU A 201 -80.39 41.71 45.48
CA LEU A 201 -80.67 42.44 44.24
C LEU A 201 -79.81 41.93 43.07
N GLU A 202 -80.47 41.57 41.96
CA GLU A 202 -79.90 41.35 40.62
C GLU A 202 -80.41 42.48 39.70
N ASP A 203 -79.71 42.83 38.60
CA ASP A 203 -80.36 42.78 37.27
C ASP A 203 -79.41 42.82 36.05
N LYS A 204 -79.91 42.21 34.96
CA LYS A 204 -79.68 42.32 33.50
C LYS A 204 -78.34 42.76 32.88
N THR A 205 -77.91 41.87 31.99
CA THR A 205 -77.15 42.13 30.75
C THR A 205 -77.93 42.95 29.71
N SER A 206 -77.21 43.67 28.84
CA SER A 206 -77.66 44.13 27.53
C SER A 206 -77.06 43.27 26.41
N GLU A 207 -77.78 43.09 25.29
CA GLU A 207 -77.31 42.33 24.13
C GLU A 207 -76.48 43.22 23.18
N GLU A 208 -75.28 42.78 22.80
CA GLU A 208 -74.46 43.35 21.71
C GLU A 208 -74.12 42.25 20.67
N GLU A 209 -73.94 42.65 19.41
CA GLU A 209 -73.78 41.72 18.28
C GLU A 209 -72.47 40.91 18.32
N PRO A 210 -72.48 39.63 17.86
CA PRO A 210 -71.30 38.78 17.89
C PRO A 210 -70.26 39.23 16.85
N VAL A 211 -69.08 39.64 17.32
CA VAL A 211 -67.95 40.07 16.47
C VAL A 211 -67.55 38.97 15.48
N VAL A 212 -67.76 39.23 14.18
CA VAL A 212 -67.43 38.29 13.09
C VAL A 212 -65.99 38.50 12.64
N TYR A 213 -65.13 37.52 12.92
CA TYR A 213 -63.76 37.44 12.42
C TYR A 213 -63.73 36.75 11.06
N ALA A 214 -62.89 37.22 10.13
CA ALA A 214 -62.86 36.74 8.75
C ALA A 214 -62.24 35.34 8.63
N THR A 215 -61.36 34.93 9.55
CA THR A 215 -60.77 33.58 9.54
C THR A 215 -60.82 32.86 10.89
N LYS A 216 -60.81 31.53 10.86
CA LYS A 216 -60.74 30.69 12.08
C LYS A 216 -59.45 30.90 12.89
N LEU A 217 -58.35 31.27 12.23
CA LEU A 217 -57.08 31.59 12.89
C LEU A 217 -57.14 32.97 13.58
N GLU A 218 -57.71 33.96 12.92
CA GLU A 218 -57.95 35.29 13.49
C GLU A 218 -58.89 35.24 14.70
N ALA A 219 -60.01 34.51 14.61
CA ALA A 219 -60.92 34.28 15.74
C ALA A 219 -60.20 33.63 16.95
N LYS A 220 -59.32 32.67 16.68
CA LYS A 220 -58.48 32.01 17.69
C LYS A 220 -57.45 32.96 18.30
N ASN A 221 -56.86 33.84 17.49
CA ASN A 221 -55.90 34.85 17.94
C ASN A 221 -56.60 35.93 18.79
N ALA A 222 -57.77 36.42 18.38
CA ALA A 222 -58.57 37.36 19.17
C ALA A 222 -58.97 36.78 20.53
N PHE A 223 -59.34 35.50 20.57
CA PHE A 223 -59.59 34.78 21.82
C PHE A 223 -58.33 34.62 22.71
N LYS A 224 -57.15 34.43 22.12
CA LYS A 224 -55.87 34.43 22.87
C LYS A 224 -55.47 35.81 23.37
N SER A 225 -55.66 36.85 22.58
CA SER A 225 -55.44 38.25 23.01
C SER A 225 -56.44 38.69 24.08
N LEU A 226 -57.64 38.08 24.14
CA LEU A 226 -58.53 38.18 25.29
C LEU A 226 -57.88 37.55 26.54
N LEU A 227 -57.48 36.28 26.50
CA LEU A 227 -56.79 35.60 27.61
C LEU A 227 -55.55 36.37 28.11
N GLU A 228 -54.79 36.98 27.19
CA GLU A 228 -53.65 37.85 27.51
C GLU A 228 -54.09 39.16 28.18
N SER A 229 -55.06 39.89 27.64
CA SER A 229 -55.56 41.13 28.25
C SER A 229 -56.31 40.92 29.58
N ALA A 230 -56.88 39.73 29.79
CA ALA A 230 -57.45 39.28 31.06
C ALA A 230 -56.38 38.73 32.03
N ASN A 231 -55.10 38.81 31.65
CA ASN A 231 -53.93 38.42 32.42
C ASN A 231 -53.96 36.98 32.95
N VAL A 232 -54.55 36.06 32.18
CA VAL A 232 -54.70 34.63 32.52
C VAL A 232 -53.31 33.98 32.62
N GLN A 233 -53.00 33.45 33.81
CA GLN A 233 -51.70 32.83 34.15
C GLN A 233 -51.61 31.36 33.71
N SER A 234 -50.39 30.80 33.76
CA SER A 234 -50.05 29.44 33.28
C SER A 234 -50.62 28.29 34.14
N ASP A 235 -51.18 28.60 35.31
CA ASP A 235 -51.75 27.70 36.31
C ASP A 235 -53.30 27.76 36.42
N TRP A 236 -53.95 28.73 35.76
CA TRP A 236 -55.40 28.93 35.88
C TRP A 236 -56.22 27.77 35.32
N SER A 237 -57.29 27.39 36.03
CA SER A 237 -58.29 26.47 35.52
C SER A 237 -59.23 27.14 34.50
N TRP A 238 -59.85 26.32 33.65
CA TRP A 238 -60.84 26.79 32.68
C TRP A 238 -61.96 27.60 33.34
N ASP A 239 -62.48 27.14 34.47
CA ASP A 239 -63.62 27.76 35.16
C ASP A 239 -63.21 28.97 36.02
N GLN A 240 -61.91 29.17 36.28
CA GLN A 240 -61.38 30.43 36.80
C GLN A 240 -61.31 31.47 35.67
N ALA A 241 -60.65 31.12 34.56
CA ALA A 241 -60.53 32.01 33.40
C ALA A 241 -61.90 32.40 32.83
N MET A 242 -62.82 31.45 32.70
CA MET A 242 -64.20 31.66 32.24
C MET A 242 -64.87 32.86 32.92
N ARG A 243 -64.81 32.91 34.26
CA ARG A 243 -65.48 33.95 35.06
C ARG A 243 -64.94 35.37 34.82
N VAL A 244 -63.70 35.48 34.32
CA VAL A 244 -63.08 36.77 33.98
C VAL A 244 -63.31 37.15 32.51
N ILE A 245 -63.37 36.17 31.60
CA ILE A 245 -63.45 36.43 30.15
C ILE A 245 -64.87 36.44 29.58
N ILE A 246 -65.86 35.85 30.25
CA ILE A 246 -67.22 35.63 29.71
C ILE A 246 -67.95 36.93 29.33
N SER A 247 -67.61 38.06 29.97
CA SER A 247 -68.19 39.38 29.73
C SER A 247 -67.51 40.17 28.59
N ASP A 248 -66.41 39.69 28.03
CA ASP A 248 -65.73 40.37 26.91
C ASP A 248 -66.30 39.92 25.56
N LYS A 249 -66.65 40.86 24.67
CA LYS A 249 -67.16 40.57 23.32
C LYS A 249 -66.29 39.61 22.48
N ARG A 250 -64.98 39.53 22.75
CA ARG A 250 -64.04 38.60 22.10
C ARG A 250 -64.20 37.15 22.58
N TYR A 251 -64.90 36.89 23.69
CA TYR A 251 -65.24 35.53 24.13
C TYR A 251 -66.15 34.81 23.12
N GLY A 252 -67.00 35.58 22.42
CA GLY A 252 -67.85 35.09 21.33
C GLY A 252 -67.09 34.68 20.06
N ALA A 253 -65.82 35.07 19.90
CA ALA A 253 -65.04 34.87 18.67
C ALA A 253 -64.99 33.41 18.19
N LEU A 254 -64.85 32.47 19.13
CA LEU A 254 -64.92 31.04 18.86
C LEU A 254 -66.34 30.56 19.18
N LYS A 255 -66.96 29.83 18.25
CA LYS A 255 -68.40 29.53 18.33
C LYS A 255 -68.74 28.40 19.31
N THR A 256 -67.88 27.38 19.43
CA THR A 256 -68.15 26.23 20.31
C THR A 256 -67.33 26.25 21.61
N LEU A 257 -67.89 25.68 22.68
CA LEU A 257 -67.18 25.51 23.96
C LEU A 257 -65.92 24.64 23.81
N GLY A 258 -65.93 23.67 22.89
CA GLY A 258 -64.78 22.82 22.58
C GLY A 258 -63.61 23.61 21.99
N GLU A 259 -63.87 24.46 20.98
CA GLU A 259 -62.85 25.32 20.38
C GLU A 259 -62.29 26.33 21.38
N ARG A 260 -63.14 26.92 22.24
CA ARG A 260 -62.71 27.82 23.32
C ARG A 260 -61.77 27.10 24.31
N LYS A 261 -62.15 25.91 24.79
CA LYS A 261 -61.31 25.06 25.66
C LYS A 261 -59.99 24.65 24.98
N GLN A 262 -60.03 24.34 23.69
CA GLN A 262 -58.83 24.00 22.91
C GLN A 262 -57.88 25.20 22.77
N ALA A 263 -58.39 26.37 22.40
CA ALA A 263 -57.59 27.59 22.28
C ALA A 263 -57.00 28.04 23.62
N PHE A 264 -57.74 27.84 24.72
CA PHE A 264 -57.28 28.07 26.09
C PHE A 264 -56.15 27.13 26.50
N ASN A 265 -56.32 25.81 26.32
CA ASN A 265 -55.26 24.85 26.65
C ASN A 265 -54.00 25.07 25.79
N GLU A 266 -54.15 25.50 24.53
CA GLU A 266 -53.03 25.90 23.68
C GLU A 266 -52.37 27.20 24.18
N TYR A 267 -53.14 28.18 24.64
CA TYR A 267 -52.64 29.41 25.26
C TYR A 267 -51.87 29.12 26.55
N LEU A 268 -52.40 28.30 27.47
CA LEU A 268 -51.70 27.91 28.70
C LEU A 268 -50.36 27.22 28.40
N ASN A 269 -50.35 26.27 27.45
CA ASN A 269 -49.12 25.60 27.03
C ASN A 269 -48.13 26.57 26.37
N GLN A 270 -48.60 27.57 25.62
CA GLN A 270 -47.74 28.61 25.04
C GLN A 270 -47.18 29.57 26.11
N ARG A 271 -48.02 30.06 27.03
CA ARG A 271 -47.57 30.93 28.15
C ARG A 271 -46.56 30.20 29.04
N LYS A 272 -46.83 28.94 29.40
CA LYS A 272 -45.90 28.09 30.16
C LYS A 272 -44.59 27.83 29.42
N LYS A 273 -44.62 27.66 28.08
CA LYS A 273 -43.41 27.53 27.27
C LYS A 273 -42.60 28.84 27.23
N ILE A 274 -43.26 29.99 27.12
CA ILE A 274 -42.64 31.32 27.17
C ILE A 274 -41.99 31.54 28.54
N GLU A 275 -42.72 31.33 29.63
CA GLU A 275 -42.24 31.49 31.02
C GLU A 275 -41.01 30.59 31.34
N VAL A 276 -40.97 29.37 30.79
CA VAL A 276 -39.78 28.48 30.91
C VAL A 276 -38.62 28.99 30.06
N GLU A 277 -38.86 29.51 28.87
CA GLU A 277 -37.83 30.06 27.98
C GLU A 277 -37.27 31.39 28.50
N GLU A 278 -38.11 32.29 29.01
CA GLU A 278 -37.71 33.53 29.68
C GLU A 278 -36.86 33.25 30.92
N ARG A 279 -37.28 32.29 31.74
CA ARG A 279 -36.48 31.81 32.88
C ARG A 279 -35.12 31.25 32.43
N ARG A 280 -35.08 30.49 31.33
CA ARG A 280 -33.85 29.93 30.73
C ARG A 280 -32.93 31.02 30.17
N VAL A 281 -33.48 32.05 29.55
CA VAL A 281 -32.75 33.23 29.04
C VAL A 281 -32.23 34.08 30.19
N LYS A 282 -33.03 34.35 31.23
CA LYS A 282 -32.59 35.05 32.46
C LYS A 282 -31.46 34.30 33.14
N GLN A 283 -31.57 32.97 33.30
CA GLN A 283 -30.52 32.14 33.89
C GLN A 283 -29.24 32.11 33.05
N ARG A 284 -29.34 32.02 31.71
CA ARG A 284 -28.18 32.16 30.82
C ARG A 284 -27.52 33.53 31.03
N LYS A 285 -28.29 34.62 30.91
CA LYS A 285 -27.76 35.98 31.06
C LYS A 285 -27.08 36.18 32.43
N ALA A 286 -27.69 35.69 33.51
CA ALA A 286 -27.08 35.77 34.84
C ALA A 286 -25.73 35.06 34.93
N ARG A 287 -25.52 33.94 34.20
CA ARG A 287 -24.21 33.27 34.11
C ARG A 287 -23.22 34.03 33.23
N ASP A 288 -23.68 34.56 32.10
CA ASP A 288 -22.84 35.33 31.17
C ASP A 288 -22.38 36.66 31.82
N ASP A 289 -23.29 37.35 32.52
CA ASP A 289 -23.02 38.55 33.34
C ASP A 289 -22.06 38.22 34.52
N PHE A 290 -22.20 37.04 35.15
CA PHE A 290 -21.31 36.54 36.22
C PHE A 290 -19.88 36.25 35.71
N PHE A 291 -19.73 35.62 34.54
CA PHE A 291 -18.41 35.42 33.94
C PHE A 291 -17.77 36.75 33.50
N THR A 292 -18.57 37.69 32.98
CA THR A 292 -18.11 39.03 32.59
C THR A 292 -17.54 39.79 33.80
N MET A 293 -18.24 39.74 34.94
CA MET A 293 -17.78 40.29 36.22
C MET A 293 -16.42 39.70 36.68
N LEU A 294 -16.18 38.40 36.44
CA LEU A 294 -14.90 37.75 36.77
C LEU A 294 -13.77 38.21 35.82
N GLU A 295 -14.03 38.35 34.52
CA GLU A 295 -13.01 38.80 33.55
C GLU A 295 -12.68 40.30 33.65
N GLU A 296 -13.61 41.13 34.15
CA GLU A 296 -13.33 42.53 34.51
C GLU A 296 -12.40 42.67 35.74
N CYS A 297 -12.34 41.64 36.61
CA CYS A 297 -11.65 41.73 37.90
C CYS A 297 -10.14 41.51 37.77
N LYS A 298 -9.37 42.60 37.65
CA LYS A 298 -7.90 42.57 37.52
C LYS A 298 -7.15 41.97 38.72
N ASP A 299 -7.79 41.90 39.90
CA ASP A 299 -7.23 41.30 41.11
C ASP A 299 -7.50 39.77 41.20
N LEU A 300 -8.24 39.20 40.25
CA LEU A 300 -8.55 37.77 40.20
C LEU A 300 -7.34 36.97 39.70
N THR A 301 -6.62 36.37 40.64
CA THR A 301 -5.53 35.42 40.35
C THR A 301 -6.06 33.99 40.23
N SER A 302 -5.46 33.15 39.37
CA SER A 302 -5.81 31.73 39.16
C SER A 302 -5.65 30.79 40.38
N SER A 303 -5.35 31.32 41.56
CA SER A 303 -5.29 30.61 42.85
C SER A 303 -6.25 31.17 43.92
N LEU A 304 -7.16 32.08 43.55
CA LEU A 304 -8.07 32.73 44.49
C LEU A 304 -9.09 31.73 45.07
N ARG A 305 -9.19 31.64 46.40
CA ARG A 305 -10.14 30.77 47.09
C ARG A 305 -11.57 31.33 47.07
N TRP A 306 -12.54 30.44 46.90
CA TRP A 306 -13.99 30.75 46.89
C TRP A 306 -14.44 31.67 48.05
N SER A 307 -14.01 31.39 49.29
CA SER A 307 -14.36 32.23 50.46
C SER A 307 -13.94 33.70 50.32
N LYS A 308 -12.83 33.97 49.63
CA LYS A 308 -12.34 35.33 49.35
C LYS A 308 -13.09 35.95 48.17
N ALA A 309 -13.47 35.17 47.16
CA ALA A 309 -14.33 35.61 46.07
C ALA A 309 -15.71 36.07 46.59
N ILE A 310 -16.31 35.34 47.55
CA ILE A 310 -17.55 35.80 48.24
C ILE A 310 -17.35 37.17 48.91
N THR A 311 -16.20 37.42 49.54
CA THR A 311 -15.91 38.72 50.18
C THR A 311 -15.72 39.85 49.15
N MET A 312 -15.26 39.54 47.94
CA MET A 312 -15.00 40.53 46.88
C MET A 312 -16.24 40.84 46.04
N PHE A 313 -17.00 39.81 45.65
CA PHE A 313 -18.14 39.93 44.74
C PHE A 313 -19.51 39.90 45.44
N GLY A 314 -19.58 39.65 46.74
CA GLY A 314 -20.83 39.53 47.49
C GLY A 314 -21.79 40.74 47.40
N HIS A 315 -21.27 41.92 47.03
CA HIS A 315 -22.05 43.14 46.81
C HIS A 315 -22.36 43.44 45.33
N ASP A 316 -21.83 42.70 44.36
CA ASP A 316 -22.15 42.88 42.93
C ASP A 316 -23.52 42.24 42.61
N GLU A 317 -24.36 42.93 41.85
CA GLU A 317 -25.66 42.41 41.43
C GLU A 317 -25.53 41.18 40.53
N ARG A 318 -24.47 41.11 39.70
CA ARG A 318 -24.19 40.00 38.77
C ARG A 318 -23.80 38.73 39.51
N PHE A 319 -23.01 38.87 40.59
CA PHE A 319 -22.73 37.76 41.50
C PHE A 319 -24.00 37.21 42.14
N ASN A 320 -24.96 38.09 42.45
CA ASN A 320 -26.19 37.73 43.13
C ASN A 320 -27.33 37.27 42.20
N ALA A 321 -27.29 37.63 40.91
CA ALA A 321 -28.25 37.23 39.88
C ALA A 321 -28.28 35.72 39.63
N VAL A 322 -27.18 35.00 39.91
CA VAL A 322 -27.15 33.53 39.96
C VAL A 322 -27.75 33.10 41.30
N GLU A 323 -29.01 32.67 41.30
CA GLU A 323 -29.84 32.47 42.51
C GLU A 323 -29.30 31.37 43.46
N ARG A 324 -28.53 30.40 42.98
CA ARG A 324 -28.09 29.21 43.75
C ARG A 324 -26.62 29.33 44.19
N PRO A 325 -26.30 29.32 45.50
CA PRO A 325 -24.92 29.50 45.97
C PRO A 325 -23.91 28.50 45.41
N LYS A 326 -24.25 27.20 45.39
CA LYS A 326 -23.39 26.18 44.77
C LYS A 326 -23.18 26.42 43.26
N GLU A 327 -24.17 26.98 42.56
CA GLU A 327 -24.01 27.27 41.13
C GLU A 327 -22.99 28.40 40.90
N ARG A 328 -22.91 29.38 41.81
CA ARG A 328 -21.85 30.40 41.79
C ARG A 328 -20.46 29.80 42.05
N GLU A 329 -20.38 28.85 42.98
CA GLU A 329 -19.15 28.10 43.32
C GLU A 329 -18.69 27.26 42.13
N ASP A 330 -19.58 26.42 41.57
CA ASP A 330 -19.34 25.63 40.36
C ASP A 330 -18.88 26.52 39.19
N LEU A 331 -19.52 27.68 38.94
CA LEU A 331 -19.13 28.61 37.87
C LEU A 331 -17.77 29.27 38.13
N PHE A 332 -17.49 29.67 39.37
CA PHE A 332 -16.23 30.30 39.76
C PHE A 332 -15.05 29.33 39.63
N GLU A 333 -15.19 28.07 40.09
CA GLU A 333 -14.14 27.06 39.95
C GLU A 333 -13.86 26.73 38.48
N ASN A 334 -14.90 26.59 37.64
CA ASN A 334 -14.73 26.40 36.20
C ASN A 334 -14.02 27.59 35.53
N TYR A 335 -14.37 28.83 35.90
CA TYR A 335 -13.67 30.03 35.42
C TYR A 335 -12.20 30.02 35.83
N LEU A 336 -11.89 29.64 37.07
CA LEU A 336 -10.52 29.63 37.60
C LEU A 336 -9.63 28.60 36.86
N VAL A 337 -10.17 27.43 36.52
CA VAL A 337 -9.50 26.40 35.71
C VAL A 337 -9.25 26.90 34.29
N GLU A 338 -10.25 27.52 33.64
CA GLU A 338 -10.06 28.09 32.30
C GLU A 338 -9.13 29.30 32.29
N LEU A 339 -9.08 30.11 33.36
CA LEU A 339 -8.10 31.18 33.54
C LEU A 339 -6.68 30.61 33.65
N GLN A 340 -6.45 29.63 34.52
CA GLN A 340 -5.14 28.96 34.65
C GLN A 340 -4.68 28.33 33.32
N LYS A 341 -5.62 27.75 32.57
CA LYS A 341 -5.40 27.17 31.24
C LYS A 341 -5.08 28.24 30.18
N LYS A 342 -5.75 29.41 30.23
CA LYS A 342 -5.50 30.59 29.38
C LYS A 342 -4.12 31.21 29.67
N GLU A 343 -3.76 31.34 30.95
CA GLU A 343 -2.41 31.75 31.40
C GLU A 343 -1.33 30.77 30.90
N LYS A 344 -1.52 29.47 31.13
CA LYS A 344 -0.57 28.43 30.69
C LYS A 344 -0.43 28.37 29.17
N ALA A 345 -1.53 28.51 28.42
CA ALA A 345 -1.50 28.56 26.96
C ALA A 345 -0.76 29.80 26.45
N LYS A 346 -0.98 30.97 27.04
CA LYS A 346 -0.23 32.20 26.71
C LYS A 346 1.26 32.03 26.98
N ALA A 347 1.64 31.52 28.16
CA ALA A 347 3.04 31.29 28.52
C ALA A 347 3.72 30.28 27.57
N ALA A 348 3.00 29.23 27.15
CA ALA A 348 3.50 28.25 26.18
C ALA A 348 3.69 28.87 24.77
N GLU A 349 2.79 29.73 24.31
CA GLU A 349 2.94 30.42 23.02
C GLU A 349 4.08 31.47 23.07
N GLU A 350 4.28 32.16 24.19
CA GLU A 350 5.42 33.07 24.40
C GLU A 350 6.78 32.33 24.53
N HIS A 351 6.79 31.10 25.03
CA HIS A 351 7.96 30.21 25.01
C HIS A 351 8.26 29.70 23.59
N LYS A 352 7.24 29.19 22.90
CA LYS A 352 7.27 28.77 21.49
C LYS A 352 7.73 29.91 20.55
N ARG A 353 7.30 31.15 20.80
CA ARG A 353 7.77 32.32 20.03
C ARG A 353 9.25 32.61 20.26
N ARG A 354 9.75 32.58 21.51
CA ARG A 354 11.19 32.70 21.80
C ARG A 354 12.02 31.60 21.14
N ILE A 355 11.50 30.37 21.11
CA ILE A 355 12.12 29.24 20.39
C ILE A 355 12.21 29.53 18.89
N ALA A 356 11.14 30.05 18.27
CA ALA A 356 11.14 30.42 16.85
C ALA A 356 12.08 31.61 16.55
N GLU A 357 12.07 32.66 17.38
CA GLU A 357 12.98 33.81 17.29
C GLU A 357 14.46 33.36 17.32
N TYR A 358 14.80 32.36 18.13
CA TYR A 358 16.16 31.79 18.19
C TYR A 358 16.46 30.82 17.03
N ARG A 359 15.49 30.02 16.55
CA ARG A 359 15.69 29.15 15.37
C ARG A 359 15.97 29.99 14.11
N GLU A 360 15.24 31.07 13.91
CA GLU A 360 15.47 32.05 12.84
C GLU A 360 16.89 32.64 12.90
N PHE A 361 17.39 32.93 14.11
CA PHE A 361 18.77 33.38 14.31
C PHE A 361 19.80 32.30 13.93
N LEU A 362 19.59 31.03 14.30
CA LEU A 362 20.43 29.92 13.84
C LEU A 362 20.38 29.75 12.31
N GLU A 363 19.22 29.96 11.68
CA GLU A 363 19.04 29.92 10.23
C GLU A 363 19.81 31.05 9.51
N SER A 364 19.95 32.22 10.13
CA SER A 364 20.80 33.32 9.61
C SER A 364 22.30 33.12 9.81
N CYS A 365 22.73 32.12 10.58
CA CYS A 365 24.14 31.89 10.91
C CYS A 365 24.84 31.01 9.85
N ASP A 366 25.37 31.64 8.80
CA ASP A 366 26.11 30.98 7.70
C ASP A 366 27.22 30.01 8.12
N PHE A 367 27.80 30.16 9.32
CA PHE A 367 28.84 29.26 9.85
C PHE A 367 28.29 27.94 10.41
N ILE A 368 26.97 27.79 10.56
CA ILE A 368 26.32 26.54 10.99
C ILE A 368 26.00 25.69 9.76
N LYS A 369 26.36 24.42 9.84
CA LYS A 369 26.20 23.36 8.82
C LYS A 369 25.84 22.04 9.50
N ALA A 370 25.33 21.06 8.77
CA ALA A 370 24.86 19.77 9.30
C ALA A 370 25.84 19.04 10.25
N ASN A 371 27.16 19.18 10.04
CA ASN A 371 28.20 18.58 10.89
C ASN A 371 28.68 19.46 12.07
N THR A 372 27.98 20.55 12.39
CA THR A 372 28.45 21.56 13.36
C THR A 372 28.18 21.14 14.80
N GLN A 373 29.24 21.10 15.60
CA GLN A 373 29.18 20.71 17.00
C GLN A 373 28.89 21.93 17.89
N TRP A 374 27.90 21.82 18.79
CA TRP A 374 27.51 22.87 19.74
C TRP A 374 28.70 23.56 20.43
N ARG A 375 29.67 22.77 20.92
CA ARG A 375 30.88 23.26 21.61
C ARG A 375 31.78 24.20 20.79
N LYS A 376 31.59 24.27 19.46
CA LYS A 376 32.37 25.15 18.55
C LYS A 376 31.64 26.45 18.21
N VAL A 377 30.36 26.55 18.59
CA VAL A 377 29.49 27.68 18.26
C VAL A 377 28.84 28.34 19.48
N GLN A 378 28.72 27.63 20.62
CA GLN A 378 28.11 28.16 21.85
C GLN A 378 28.62 29.56 22.20
N ASP A 379 29.94 29.74 22.27
CA ASP A 379 30.58 31.02 22.61
C ASP A 379 30.23 32.17 21.64
N ARG A 380 29.88 31.86 20.38
CA ARG A 380 29.45 32.85 19.36
C ARG A 380 27.94 33.09 19.34
N LEU A 381 27.17 32.20 19.96
CA LEU A 381 25.73 32.34 20.14
C LEU A 381 25.42 33.00 21.49
N GLU A 382 26.37 32.99 22.43
CA GLU A 382 26.27 33.58 23.78
C GLU A 382 26.17 35.11 23.79
N ASP A 383 26.63 35.79 22.74
CA ASP A 383 26.56 37.25 22.59
C ASP A 383 25.16 37.76 22.19
N ASP A 384 24.22 36.91 21.78
CA ASP A 384 22.91 37.33 21.25
C ASP A 384 21.80 37.40 22.31
N GLU A 385 20.96 38.44 22.24
CA GLU A 385 19.88 38.67 23.22
C GLU A 385 18.79 37.57 23.18
N ARG A 386 18.53 36.98 22.01
CA ARG A 386 17.57 35.87 21.83
C ARG A 386 18.08 34.60 22.49
N TYR A 387 19.39 34.34 22.47
CA TYR A 387 20.02 33.26 23.22
C TYR A 387 19.81 33.47 24.73
N ALA A 388 20.05 34.68 25.24
CA ALA A 388 19.85 34.99 26.66
C ALA A 388 18.40 34.78 27.13
N ARG A 389 17.39 35.07 26.28
CA ARG A 389 15.95 34.93 26.57
C ARG A 389 15.43 33.48 26.70
N LEU A 390 16.18 32.47 26.28
CA LEU A 390 15.80 31.04 26.37
C LEU A 390 16.47 30.32 27.54
N GLU A 391 15.94 29.17 27.98
CA GLU A 391 16.63 28.34 28.97
C GLU A 391 17.77 27.53 28.35
N LYS A 392 18.75 27.10 29.16
CA LYS A 392 19.92 26.35 28.67
C LYS A 392 19.57 25.00 28.02
N ILE A 393 18.42 24.43 28.38
CA ILE A 393 17.87 23.21 27.75
C ILE A 393 17.32 23.57 26.36
N ASP A 394 16.37 24.52 26.29
CA ASP A 394 15.80 25.02 25.02
C ASP A 394 16.88 25.39 23.98
N ARG A 395 17.92 26.14 24.39
CA ARG A 395 19.02 26.58 23.51
C ARG A 395 19.73 25.41 22.82
N LEU A 396 19.90 24.30 23.55
CA LEU A 396 20.56 23.10 23.06
C LEU A 396 19.62 22.23 22.22
N ASP A 397 18.35 22.11 22.63
CA ASP A 397 17.37 21.30 21.91
C ASP A 397 16.98 21.93 20.56
N VAL A 398 16.76 23.26 20.52
CA VAL A 398 16.54 24.00 19.27
C VAL A 398 17.74 23.95 18.34
N PHE A 399 18.97 24.01 18.88
CA PHE A 399 20.18 23.81 18.08
C PHE A 399 20.25 22.39 17.51
N GLN A 400 19.97 21.36 18.32
CA GLN A 400 19.94 19.98 17.84
C GLN A 400 18.86 19.75 16.78
N ASP A 401 17.67 20.32 16.92
CA ASP A 401 16.61 20.24 15.89
C ASP A 401 16.97 21.00 14.62
N TYR A 402 17.67 22.13 14.72
CA TYR A 402 18.21 22.83 13.56
C TYR A 402 19.31 22.00 12.85
N ILE A 403 20.22 21.36 13.58
CA ILE A 403 21.20 20.43 13.01
C ILE A 403 20.52 19.23 12.34
N ARG A 404 19.55 18.58 13.01
CA ARG A 404 18.73 17.49 12.43
C ARG A 404 18.00 17.92 11.16
N HIS A 405 17.54 19.17 11.10
CA HIS A 405 16.93 19.74 9.89
C HIS A 405 17.95 19.86 8.74
N LEU A 406 19.13 20.43 9.01
CA LEU A 406 20.21 20.56 8.02
C LEU A 406 20.72 19.20 7.53
N GLU A 407 20.88 18.21 8.41
CA GLU A 407 21.26 16.84 8.03
C GLU A 407 20.24 16.22 7.07
N LYS A 408 18.94 16.35 7.40
CA LYS A 408 17.83 15.84 6.58
C LYS A 408 17.74 16.56 5.23
N GLU A 409 17.96 17.87 5.21
CA GLU A 409 17.94 18.68 4.00
C GLU A 409 19.14 18.40 3.09
N GLU A 410 20.34 18.20 3.65
CA GLU A 410 21.51 17.79 2.87
C GLU A 410 21.33 16.40 2.25
N GLU A 411 20.74 15.45 2.99
CA GLU A 411 20.44 14.11 2.48
C GLU A 411 19.31 14.12 1.44
N GLU A 412 18.28 14.94 1.60
CA GLU A 412 17.25 15.15 0.57
C GLU A 412 17.88 15.73 -0.71
N GLN A 413 18.78 16.72 -0.58
CA GLN A 413 19.49 17.29 -1.73
C GLN A 413 20.44 16.28 -2.40
N LYS A 414 21.05 15.36 -1.65
CA LYS A 414 21.82 14.22 -2.22
C LYS A 414 20.90 13.24 -2.94
N ARG A 415 19.74 12.92 -2.34
CA ARG A 415 18.72 12.02 -2.90
C ARG A 415 18.17 12.55 -4.22
N ILE A 416 17.78 13.82 -4.27
CA ILE A 416 17.30 14.51 -5.48
C ILE A 416 18.36 14.49 -6.57
N ARG A 417 19.62 14.88 -6.27
CA ARG A 417 20.72 14.84 -7.25
C ARG A 417 20.99 13.43 -7.79
N LYS A 418 20.99 12.41 -6.91
CA LYS A 418 21.15 11.00 -7.29
C LYS A 418 19.99 10.47 -8.11
N GLU A 419 18.77 10.93 -7.87
CA GLU A 419 17.60 10.54 -8.67
C GLU A 419 17.57 11.26 -10.02
N GLN A 420 17.93 12.54 -10.09
CA GLN A 420 18.10 13.30 -11.33
C GLN A 420 19.13 12.62 -12.24
N LEU A 421 20.29 12.22 -11.70
CA LEU A 421 21.27 11.43 -12.45
C LEU A 421 20.66 10.12 -12.98
N ARG A 422 19.99 9.33 -12.12
CA ARG A 422 19.30 8.08 -12.52
C ARG A 422 18.14 8.28 -13.52
N ARG A 423 17.55 9.47 -13.59
CA ARG A 423 16.54 9.84 -14.61
C ARG A 423 17.24 10.18 -15.93
N GLN A 424 18.36 10.90 -15.90
CA GLN A 424 19.15 11.21 -17.09
C GLN A 424 19.84 9.96 -17.67
N GLU A 425 20.43 9.09 -16.85
CA GLU A 425 21.04 7.83 -17.32
C GLU A 425 20.02 6.91 -18.00
N ARG A 426 18.77 6.86 -17.48
CA ARG A 426 17.65 6.19 -18.16
C ARG A 426 17.32 6.84 -19.49
N LYS A 427 17.10 8.16 -19.52
CA LYS A 427 16.81 8.91 -20.75
C LYS A 427 17.90 8.71 -21.82
N ASN A 428 19.18 8.67 -21.43
CA ASN A 428 20.28 8.35 -22.33
C ASN A 428 20.09 6.95 -22.96
N ARG A 429 19.80 5.92 -22.14
CA ARG A 429 19.57 4.54 -22.63
C ARG A 429 18.36 4.43 -23.54
N ASP A 430 17.28 5.16 -23.23
CA ASP A 430 16.06 5.12 -24.01
C ASP A 430 16.20 5.92 -25.34
N GLU A 431 16.96 7.03 -25.34
CA GLU A 431 17.39 7.72 -26.58
C GLU A 431 18.27 6.81 -27.46
N PHE A 432 19.15 6.00 -26.86
CA PHE A 432 19.98 5.05 -27.59
C PHE A 432 19.20 3.85 -28.13
N ARG A 433 18.26 3.28 -27.36
CA ARG A 433 17.38 2.22 -27.86
C ARG A 433 16.55 2.70 -29.05
N LYS A 434 15.96 3.91 -28.96
CA LYS A 434 15.22 4.51 -30.09
C LYS A 434 16.08 4.67 -31.35
N MET A 435 17.36 5.05 -31.21
CA MET A 435 18.29 5.09 -32.34
C MET A 435 18.56 3.69 -32.92
N MET A 436 18.63 2.65 -32.10
CA MET A 436 18.75 1.26 -32.58
C MET A 436 17.46 0.78 -33.26
N GLU A 437 16.28 1.09 -32.72
CA GLU A 437 14.96 0.82 -33.33
C GLU A 437 14.84 1.47 -34.72
N GLU A 438 15.30 2.71 -34.88
CA GLU A 438 15.39 3.40 -36.18
C GLU A 438 16.35 2.67 -37.14
N HIS A 439 17.55 2.29 -36.67
CA HIS A 439 18.51 1.53 -37.49
C HIS A 439 18.01 0.12 -37.85
N VAL A 440 17.10 -0.48 -37.07
CA VAL A 440 16.41 -1.74 -37.39
C VAL A 440 15.37 -1.54 -38.49
N ALA A 441 14.55 -0.49 -38.38
CA ALA A 441 13.56 -0.17 -39.42
C ALA A 441 14.22 0.12 -40.78
N ASP A 442 15.37 0.80 -40.78
CA ASP A 442 16.20 1.05 -41.96
C ASP A 442 17.04 -0.17 -42.42
N GLY A 443 17.00 -1.29 -41.69
CA GLY A 443 17.74 -2.53 -42.01
C GLY A 443 19.26 -2.47 -41.82
N THR A 444 19.78 -1.35 -41.33
CA THR A 444 21.21 -1.15 -40.98
C THR A 444 21.61 -2.04 -39.80
N LEU A 445 20.69 -2.28 -38.88
CA LEU A 445 20.79 -3.25 -37.79
C LEU A 445 19.85 -4.43 -38.10
N ASN A 446 20.41 -5.63 -38.24
CA ASN A 446 19.68 -6.86 -38.56
C ASN A 446 20.39 -8.07 -37.95
N ALA A 447 19.79 -9.26 -38.00
CA ALA A 447 20.31 -10.48 -37.35
C ALA A 447 21.74 -10.90 -37.75
N LYS A 448 22.29 -10.43 -38.89
CA LYS A 448 23.69 -10.69 -39.30
C LYS A 448 24.68 -9.57 -38.89
N THR A 449 24.22 -8.50 -38.23
CA THR A 449 25.05 -7.35 -37.85
C THR A 449 25.85 -7.62 -36.55
N TYR A 450 27.17 -7.41 -36.58
CA TYR A 450 28.03 -7.60 -35.40
C TYR A 450 28.31 -6.29 -34.65
N TRP A 451 28.45 -6.37 -33.31
CA TRP A 451 28.72 -5.22 -32.44
C TRP A 451 29.93 -4.39 -32.89
N ARG A 452 31.01 -5.01 -33.36
CA ARG A 452 32.23 -4.31 -33.81
C ARG A 452 31.91 -3.33 -34.95
N ASP A 453 31.15 -3.79 -35.93
CA ASP A 453 30.93 -3.07 -37.18
C ASP A 453 29.80 -2.05 -37.01
N TYR A 454 28.80 -2.37 -36.18
CA TYR A 454 27.78 -1.42 -35.73
C TYR A 454 28.40 -0.30 -34.88
N CYS A 455 29.13 -0.64 -33.82
CA CYS A 455 29.80 0.31 -32.92
C CYS A 455 30.76 1.24 -33.67
N SER A 456 31.44 0.74 -34.71
CA SER A 456 32.32 1.56 -35.57
C SER A 456 31.60 2.66 -36.36
N GLN A 457 30.29 2.49 -36.61
CA GLN A 457 29.43 3.49 -37.26
C GLN A 457 28.80 4.46 -36.23
N ILE A 458 28.37 3.96 -35.07
CA ILE A 458 27.63 4.75 -34.07
C ILE A 458 28.51 5.41 -32.98
N LYS A 459 29.80 5.08 -32.88
CA LYS A 459 30.74 5.60 -31.85
C LYS A 459 30.75 7.12 -31.68
N ASP A 460 30.53 7.85 -32.76
CA ASP A 460 30.57 9.32 -32.81
C ASP A 460 29.15 9.94 -32.64
N SER A 461 28.12 9.11 -32.44
CA SER A 461 26.73 9.55 -32.26
C SER A 461 26.48 10.09 -30.84
N ARG A 462 25.65 11.13 -30.75
CA ARG A 462 25.26 11.75 -29.48
C ARG A 462 24.63 10.74 -28.51
N ALA A 463 23.79 9.82 -28.99
CA ALA A 463 23.10 8.86 -28.15
C ALA A 463 24.05 7.79 -27.61
N TYR A 464 24.97 7.28 -28.44
CA TYR A 464 26.02 6.35 -27.99
C TYR A 464 26.91 7.00 -26.93
N LEU A 465 27.44 8.19 -27.20
CA LEU A 465 28.31 8.91 -26.26
C LEU A 465 27.58 9.22 -24.94
N ALA A 466 26.29 9.55 -24.98
CA ALA A 466 25.49 9.76 -23.78
C ALA A 466 25.38 8.49 -22.91
N VAL A 467 25.12 7.31 -23.51
CA VAL A 467 25.06 6.05 -22.75
C VAL A 467 26.43 5.57 -22.31
N ALA A 468 27.45 5.71 -23.14
CA ALA A 468 28.83 5.37 -22.80
C ALA A 468 29.38 6.22 -21.64
N SER A 469 28.77 7.39 -21.37
CA SER A 469 29.11 8.26 -20.24
C SER A 469 28.36 7.95 -18.93
N ASN A 470 27.38 7.04 -18.95
CA ASN A 470 26.66 6.60 -17.74
C ASN A 470 27.59 5.84 -16.79
N LEU A 471 27.38 5.98 -15.47
CA LEU A 471 28.09 5.21 -14.45
C LEU A 471 27.25 4.02 -13.93
N SER A 472 25.95 3.94 -14.25
CA SER A 472 25.07 2.85 -13.79
C SER A 472 23.99 2.41 -14.79
N GLY A 473 23.67 1.11 -14.74
CA GLY A 473 22.72 0.43 -15.64
C GLY A 473 23.40 -0.12 -16.90
N SER A 474 22.60 -0.67 -17.82
CA SER A 474 23.10 -1.39 -19.00
C SER A 474 24.00 -0.52 -19.89
N MET A 475 25.13 -1.10 -20.29
CA MET A 475 26.13 -0.51 -21.18
C MET A 475 25.64 -0.51 -22.65
N PRO A 476 26.25 0.29 -23.55
CA PRO A 476 25.84 0.33 -24.96
C PRO A 476 25.88 -1.02 -25.68
N LYS A 477 26.81 -1.92 -25.29
CA LYS A 477 26.86 -3.29 -25.85
C LYS A 477 25.71 -4.15 -25.34
N GLU A 478 25.40 -4.10 -24.05
CA GLU A 478 24.34 -4.93 -23.45
C GLU A 478 22.97 -4.58 -24.06
N LEU A 479 22.69 -3.29 -24.25
CA LEU A 479 21.47 -2.83 -24.94
C LEU A 479 21.42 -3.24 -26.42
N PHE A 480 22.58 -3.43 -27.07
CA PHE A 480 22.66 -3.98 -28.42
C PHE A 480 22.49 -5.51 -28.42
N ASP A 481 23.04 -6.20 -27.43
CA ASP A 481 22.87 -7.65 -27.26
C ASP A 481 21.38 -7.99 -27.04
N ASP A 482 20.67 -7.22 -26.21
CA ASP A 482 19.20 -7.30 -26.01
C ASP A 482 18.45 -7.25 -27.37
N VAL A 483 18.77 -6.26 -28.21
CA VAL A 483 18.15 -6.05 -29.54
C VAL A 483 18.55 -7.15 -30.53
N MET A 484 19.79 -7.64 -30.46
CA MET A 484 20.26 -8.72 -31.33
C MET A 484 19.63 -10.07 -30.98
N GLU A 485 19.33 -10.35 -29.71
CA GLU A 485 18.58 -11.56 -29.32
C GLU A 485 17.15 -11.53 -29.89
N GLU A 486 16.46 -10.38 -29.84
CA GLU A 486 15.14 -10.20 -30.44
C GLU A 486 15.18 -10.33 -31.98
N LEU A 487 16.17 -9.73 -32.63
CA LEU A 487 16.35 -9.81 -34.09
C LEU A 487 16.70 -11.20 -34.60
N ASP A 488 17.65 -11.89 -33.95
CA ASP A 488 18.03 -13.25 -34.35
C ASP A 488 16.88 -14.23 -34.10
N LYS A 489 16.16 -14.10 -32.98
CA LYS A 489 14.95 -14.89 -32.73
C LYS A 489 13.90 -14.67 -33.83
N GLN A 490 13.55 -13.42 -34.15
CA GLN A 490 12.58 -13.13 -35.21
C GLN A 490 13.05 -13.67 -36.57
N TYR A 491 14.34 -13.54 -36.89
CA TYR A 491 14.93 -14.12 -38.10
C TYR A 491 14.86 -15.66 -38.10
N GLN A 492 15.11 -16.32 -36.97
CA GLN A 492 14.98 -17.78 -36.84
C GLN A 492 13.54 -18.25 -37.04
N ASP A 493 12.57 -17.58 -36.43
CA ASP A 493 11.13 -17.87 -36.55
C ASP A 493 10.64 -17.64 -37.99
N ASP A 494 10.91 -16.46 -38.58
CA ASP A 494 10.59 -16.12 -39.98
C ASP A 494 11.21 -17.14 -40.96
N ARG A 495 12.47 -17.51 -40.72
CA ARG A 495 13.19 -18.48 -41.55
C ARG A 495 12.67 -19.89 -41.39
N ALA A 496 12.19 -20.29 -40.22
CA ALA A 496 11.53 -21.59 -40.06
C ALA A 496 10.24 -21.65 -40.88
N LEU A 497 9.39 -20.62 -40.76
CA LEU A 497 8.11 -20.50 -41.47
C LEU A 497 8.28 -20.54 -43.00
N ILE A 498 9.22 -19.76 -43.54
CA ILE A 498 9.48 -19.72 -44.99
C ILE A 498 10.17 -21.00 -45.48
N LYS A 499 11.09 -21.58 -44.70
CA LYS A 499 11.83 -22.80 -45.09
C LYS A 499 10.92 -24.02 -45.22
N ASP A 500 9.88 -24.13 -44.41
CA ASP A 500 8.95 -25.27 -44.50
C ASP A 500 7.97 -25.13 -45.67
N GLU A 501 7.64 -23.90 -46.09
CA GLU A 501 6.83 -23.64 -47.29
C GLU A 501 7.64 -23.69 -48.60
N VAL A 502 8.96 -23.50 -48.52
CA VAL A 502 9.92 -23.89 -49.58
C VAL A 502 9.98 -25.42 -49.73
N LYS A 503 10.03 -26.18 -48.64
CA LYS A 503 10.04 -27.67 -48.69
C LYS A 503 8.73 -28.27 -49.20
N SER A 504 7.60 -27.63 -48.92
CA SER A 504 6.27 -28.12 -49.35
C SER A 504 6.07 -28.04 -50.87
N GLY A 505 6.91 -27.27 -51.56
CA GLY A 505 6.82 -27.01 -52.99
C GLY A 505 5.91 -25.84 -53.38
N LYS A 506 5.32 -25.12 -52.42
CA LYS A 506 4.51 -23.92 -52.75
C LYS A 506 5.35 -22.73 -53.21
N ILE A 507 6.58 -22.60 -52.70
CA ILE A 507 7.56 -21.60 -53.17
C ILE A 507 8.61 -22.33 -54.03
N PRO A 508 8.47 -22.34 -55.38
CA PRO A 508 9.33 -23.14 -56.24
C PRO A 508 10.72 -22.50 -56.41
N MET A 509 11.69 -23.00 -55.64
CA MET A 509 13.08 -22.54 -55.72
C MET A 509 13.77 -22.95 -57.04
N LEU A 510 13.77 -22.03 -58.00
CA LEU A 510 14.50 -22.14 -59.26
C LEU A 510 15.77 -21.27 -59.22
N ALA A 511 16.85 -21.75 -59.83
CA ALA A 511 18.14 -21.02 -59.88
C ALA A 511 18.09 -19.72 -60.71
N SER A 512 16.96 -19.42 -61.36
CA SER A 512 16.70 -18.22 -62.17
C SER A 512 15.82 -17.17 -61.47
N TRP A 513 15.37 -17.41 -60.25
CA TRP A 513 14.56 -16.45 -59.49
C TRP A 513 15.37 -15.22 -59.07
N THR A 514 14.72 -14.06 -59.09
CA THR A 514 15.24 -12.80 -58.53
C THR A 514 14.82 -12.63 -57.06
N LEU A 515 15.33 -11.59 -56.39
CA LEU A 515 14.89 -11.22 -55.05
C LEU A 515 13.42 -10.77 -55.07
N GLU A 516 13.03 -10.06 -56.13
CA GLU A 516 11.68 -9.57 -56.39
C GLU A 516 10.69 -10.71 -56.58
N ASP A 517 11.04 -11.75 -57.37
CA ASP A 517 10.21 -12.95 -57.55
C ASP A 517 9.98 -13.68 -56.22
N PHE A 518 11.03 -13.85 -55.43
CA PHE A 518 10.95 -14.51 -54.12
C PHE A 518 10.14 -13.69 -53.11
N GLN A 519 10.32 -12.36 -53.10
CA GLN A 519 9.56 -11.47 -52.23
C GLN A 519 8.06 -11.46 -52.59
N ALA A 520 7.72 -11.46 -53.88
CA ALA A 520 6.34 -11.60 -54.33
C ALA A 520 5.73 -12.93 -53.89
N ALA A 521 6.40 -14.06 -54.15
CA ALA A 521 5.92 -15.39 -53.79
C ALA A 521 5.78 -15.62 -52.27
N VAL A 522 6.60 -14.96 -51.45
CA VAL A 522 6.45 -14.99 -49.99
C VAL A 522 5.26 -14.12 -49.56
N THR A 523 5.11 -12.91 -50.09
CA THR A 523 4.10 -11.93 -49.64
C THR A 523 2.69 -12.14 -50.20
N GLU A 524 2.51 -13.07 -51.16
CA GLU A 524 1.21 -13.46 -51.72
C GLU A 524 0.31 -14.19 -50.71
N ASP A 525 0.86 -14.99 -49.79
CA ASP A 525 0.11 -15.63 -48.71
C ASP A 525 0.04 -14.72 -47.47
N GLU A 526 -1.20 -14.45 -47.02
CA GLU A 526 -1.54 -13.63 -45.85
C GLU A 526 -0.69 -13.94 -44.61
N LYS A 527 -0.24 -15.20 -44.43
CA LYS A 527 0.60 -15.62 -43.29
C LYS A 527 1.91 -14.85 -43.17
N TYR A 528 2.51 -14.42 -44.29
CA TYR A 528 3.86 -13.85 -44.28
C TYR A 528 3.89 -12.32 -44.38
N LYS A 529 2.73 -11.65 -44.39
CA LYS A 529 2.64 -10.17 -44.39
C LYS A 529 3.22 -9.49 -43.15
N GLY A 530 3.48 -10.26 -42.08
CA GLY A 530 4.20 -9.79 -40.89
C GLY A 530 5.73 -9.97 -40.95
N VAL A 531 6.26 -10.70 -41.94
CA VAL A 531 7.71 -10.94 -42.08
C VAL A 531 8.38 -9.68 -42.61
N SER A 532 9.47 -9.25 -41.98
CA SER A 532 10.23 -8.09 -42.43
C SER A 532 10.87 -8.34 -43.81
N ASN A 533 10.77 -7.38 -44.74
CA ASN A 533 11.46 -7.42 -46.02
C ASN A 533 12.98 -7.66 -45.88
N ILE A 534 13.57 -7.19 -44.78
CA ILE A 534 14.98 -7.43 -44.43
C ILE A 534 15.20 -8.93 -44.20
N ASN A 535 14.33 -9.59 -43.43
CA ASN A 535 14.41 -11.03 -43.17
C ASN A 535 14.13 -11.84 -44.45
N ILE A 536 13.14 -11.46 -45.27
CA ILE A 536 12.89 -12.10 -46.59
C ILE A 536 14.16 -12.09 -47.44
N LYS A 537 14.86 -10.95 -47.53
CA LYS A 537 16.13 -10.84 -48.25
C LYS A 537 17.24 -11.70 -47.64
N LEU A 538 17.43 -11.66 -46.32
CA LEU A 538 18.45 -12.44 -45.63
C LEU A 538 18.23 -13.96 -45.73
N ILE A 539 16.96 -14.39 -45.88
CA ILE A 539 16.55 -15.78 -46.14
C ILE A 539 16.79 -16.14 -47.61
N TYR A 540 16.41 -15.28 -48.57
CA TYR A 540 16.68 -15.49 -49.99
C TYR A 540 18.18 -15.72 -50.25
N GLU A 541 19.05 -14.86 -49.70
CA GLU A 541 20.51 -15.00 -49.76
C GLU A 541 20.97 -16.38 -49.21
N ASP A 542 20.47 -16.77 -48.04
CA ASP A 542 20.78 -18.03 -47.34
C ASP A 542 20.32 -19.28 -48.14
N GLN A 543 19.26 -19.20 -48.93
CA GLN A 543 18.83 -20.30 -49.80
C GLN A 543 19.59 -20.31 -51.15
N ILE A 544 19.86 -19.15 -51.76
CA ILE A 544 20.67 -19.05 -52.99
C ILE A 544 22.11 -19.54 -52.74
N GLU A 545 22.68 -19.25 -51.58
CA GLU A 545 23.97 -19.79 -51.15
C GLU A 545 23.92 -21.33 -51.02
N ARG A 546 22.86 -21.89 -50.40
CA ARG A 546 22.67 -23.35 -50.34
C ARG A 546 22.52 -24.02 -51.70
N LEU A 547 21.82 -23.41 -52.65
CA LEU A 547 21.70 -23.96 -54.00
C LEU A 547 23.08 -24.05 -54.65
N LYS A 548 23.85 -22.96 -54.63
CA LYS A 548 25.24 -22.94 -55.13
C LYS A 548 26.14 -23.95 -54.41
N GLU A 549 26.00 -24.10 -53.10
CA GLU A 549 26.78 -25.06 -52.32
C GLU A 549 26.39 -26.52 -52.64
N LYS A 550 25.10 -26.79 -52.87
CA LYS A 550 24.58 -28.09 -53.32
C LYS A 550 25.10 -28.42 -54.72
N ASP A 551 24.95 -27.51 -55.67
CA ASP A 551 25.40 -27.69 -57.06
C ASP A 551 26.93 -27.92 -57.09
N LEU A 552 27.69 -27.20 -56.26
CA LEU A 552 29.14 -27.41 -56.10
C LEU A 552 29.48 -28.77 -55.46
N LYS A 553 28.66 -29.27 -54.53
CA LYS A 553 28.81 -30.61 -53.94
C LYS A 553 28.48 -31.71 -54.94
N GLU A 554 27.44 -31.54 -55.75
CA GLU A 554 27.05 -32.49 -56.80
C GLU A 554 28.06 -32.49 -57.95
N ALA A 555 28.58 -31.33 -58.35
CA ALA A 555 29.70 -31.22 -59.30
C ALA A 555 30.97 -31.90 -58.77
N LYS A 556 31.36 -31.68 -57.51
CA LYS A 556 32.50 -32.37 -56.87
C LYS A 556 32.28 -33.88 -56.70
N LYS A 557 31.04 -34.34 -56.49
CA LYS A 557 30.71 -35.77 -56.48
C LYS A 557 30.87 -36.35 -57.89
N ARG A 558 30.29 -35.70 -58.91
CA ARG A 558 30.37 -36.11 -60.31
C ARG A 558 31.83 -36.18 -60.79
N GLN A 559 32.63 -35.17 -60.43
CA GLN A 559 34.08 -35.15 -60.72
C GLN A 559 34.78 -36.40 -60.15
N ARG A 560 34.62 -36.70 -58.85
CA ARG A 560 35.25 -37.87 -58.22
C ARG A 560 34.83 -39.20 -58.85
N LEU A 561 33.58 -39.32 -59.28
CA LEU A 561 33.12 -40.51 -60.01
C LEU A 561 33.79 -40.61 -61.39
N GLY A 562 33.99 -39.48 -62.06
CA GLY A 562 34.79 -39.40 -63.29
C GLY A 562 36.26 -39.75 -63.07
N ASP A 563 36.88 -39.22 -62.01
CA ASP A 563 38.27 -39.52 -61.63
C ASP A 563 38.45 -41.03 -61.35
N ASN A 564 37.56 -41.64 -60.56
CA ASN A 564 37.56 -43.09 -60.29
C ASN A 564 37.46 -43.93 -61.58
N PHE A 565 36.59 -43.54 -62.51
CA PHE A 565 36.43 -44.24 -63.79
C PHE A 565 37.64 -44.04 -64.72
N LEU A 566 38.27 -42.86 -64.71
CA LEU A 566 39.53 -42.62 -65.43
C LEU A 566 40.66 -43.49 -64.87
N ASP A 567 40.78 -43.64 -63.55
CA ASP A 567 41.77 -44.51 -62.92
C ASP A 567 41.54 -46.00 -63.25
N LEU A 568 40.27 -46.45 -63.31
CA LEU A 568 39.93 -47.78 -63.84
C LEU A 568 40.39 -47.91 -65.30
N LEU A 569 40.06 -46.96 -66.17
CA LEU A 569 40.46 -46.98 -67.58
C LEU A 569 42.00 -46.98 -67.77
N TYR A 570 42.76 -46.30 -66.90
CA TYR A 570 44.23 -46.36 -66.88
C TYR A 570 44.78 -47.74 -66.44
N SER A 571 44.01 -48.54 -65.69
CA SER A 571 44.43 -49.86 -65.22
C SER A 571 44.28 -50.97 -66.28
N ILE A 572 43.28 -50.83 -67.17
CA ILE A 572 42.97 -51.78 -68.25
C ILE A 572 44.01 -51.60 -69.38
N LYS A 573 44.73 -52.68 -69.73
CA LYS A 573 45.86 -52.64 -70.68
C LYS A 573 45.45 -52.97 -72.12
N GLU A 574 44.26 -53.53 -72.26
CA GLU A 574 43.58 -53.91 -73.48
C GLU A 574 43.04 -52.66 -74.23
N ILE A 575 42.84 -51.55 -73.54
CA ILE A 575 42.41 -50.27 -74.12
C ILE A 575 43.63 -49.56 -74.72
N THR A 576 43.60 -49.33 -76.02
CA THR A 576 44.68 -48.72 -76.80
C THR A 576 44.21 -47.44 -77.48
N ALA A 577 45.15 -46.66 -78.02
CA ALA A 577 44.82 -45.47 -78.81
C ALA A 577 44.00 -45.72 -80.09
N ALA A 578 43.80 -47.00 -80.49
CA ALA A 578 42.95 -47.38 -81.62
C ALA A 578 41.57 -47.91 -81.19
N SER A 579 41.37 -48.22 -79.91
CA SER A 579 40.13 -48.82 -79.40
C SER A 579 38.95 -47.84 -79.47
N THR A 580 37.77 -48.32 -79.86
CA THR A 580 36.53 -47.52 -79.82
C THR A 580 35.80 -47.69 -78.49
N TRP A 581 34.78 -46.85 -78.24
CA TRP A 581 33.88 -46.98 -77.10
C TRP A 581 33.23 -48.37 -77.07
N ASP A 582 32.62 -48.76 -78.19
CA ASP A 582 31.80 -49.95 -78.31
C ASP A 582 32.64 -51.24 -78.25
N ASP A 583 33.88 -51.23 -78.75
CA ASP A 583 34.83 -52.35 -78.58
C ASP A 583 35.31 -52.51 -77.14
N SER A 584 35.41 -51.40 -76.38
CA SER A 584 36.00 -51.38 -75.04
C SER A 584 34.98 -51.54 -73.92
N LYS A 585 33.70 -51.30 -74.21
CA LYS A 585 32.61 -51.27 -73.22
C LYS A 585 32.51 -52.56 -72.40
N SER A 586 32.70 -53.71 -73.04
CA SER A 586 32.70 -55.05 -72.42
C SER A 586 33.90 -55.34 -71.50
N LEU A 587 34.84 -54.40 -71.36
CA LEU A 587 35.96 -54.47 -70.41
C LEU A 587 35.65 -53.75 -69.09
N PHE A 588 34.59 -52.94 -69.04
CA PHE A 588 34.25 -52.12 -67.87
C PHE A 588 32.75 -51.97 -67.57
N ASP A 589 31.83 -52.47 -68.41
CA ASP A 589 30.38 -52.36 -68.20
C ASP A 589 29.89 -53.04 -66.91
N ASP A 590 30.48 -54.19 -66.56
CA ASP A 590 30.23 -54.91 -65.30
C ASP A 590 30.95 -54.31 -64.07
N THR A 591 31.72 -53.22 -64.20
CA THR A 591 32.44 -52.60 -63.06
C THR A 591 31.54 -51.73 -62.19
N GLN A 592 31.99 -51.36 -60.98
CA GLN A 592 31.19 -50.48 -60.11
C GLN A 592 31.36 -49.01 -60.53
N GLU A 593 32.57 -48.66 -60.95
CA GLU A 593 33.02 -47.32 -61.33
C GLU A 593 32.26 -46.82 -62.56
N TYR A 594 32.03 -47.67 -63.56
CA TYR A 594 31.16 -47.36 -64.70
C TYR A 594 29.69 -47.18 -64.29
N ARG A 595 29.17 -48.07 -63.43
CA ARG A 595 27.77 -48.05 -63.00
C ARG A 595 27.45 -46.84 -62.12
N ASP A 596 28.38 -46.40 -61.29
CA ASP A 596 28.20 -45.23 -60.40
C ASP A 596 28.16 -43.88 -61.14
N LEU A 597 28.68 -43.80 -62.37
CA LEU A 597 28.59 -42.58 -63.20
C LEU A 597 27.15 -42.21 -63.61
N GLY A 598 26.24 -43.19 -63.63
CA GLY A 598 24.81 -42.98 -63.86
C GLY A 598 24.41 -42.46 -65.26
N GLY A 599 25.31 -42.46 -66.24
CA GLY A 599 25.01 -42.00 -67.59
C GLY A 599 26.09 -42.31 -68.63
N GLU A 600 25.71 -43.03 -69.68
CA GLU A 600 26.62 -43.47 -70.76
C GLU A 600 27.29 -42.30 -71.50
N THR A 601 26.61 -41.16 -71.67
CA THR A 601 27.20 -39.97 -72.31
C THR A 601 28.45 -39.47 -71.57
N TYR A 602 28.39 -39.37 -70.24
CA TYR A 602 29.50 -38.88 -69.43
C TYR A 602 30.65 -39.89 -69.33
N ALA A 603 30.32 -41.18 -69.24
CA ALA A 603 31.32 -42.24 -69.31
C ALA A 603 32.04 -42.25 -70.67
N LYS A 604 31.30 -42.02 -71.77
CA LYS A 604 31.86 -41.91 -73.12
C LYS A 604 32.73 -40.66 -73.30
N GLU A 605 32.31 -39.50 -72.79
CA GLU A 605 33.13 -38.27 -72.76
C GLU A 605 34.48 -38.51 -72.07
N LEU A 606 34.48 -39.14 -70.89
CA LEU A 606 35.70 -39.48 -70.14
C LEU A 606 36.59 -40.51 -70.86
N PHE A 607 35.99 -41.51 -71.50
CA PHE A 607 36.72 -42.48 -72.31
C PHE A 607 37.32 -41.85 -73.57
N GLU A 608 36.59 -40.98 -74.26
CA GLU A 608 37.11 -40.25 -75.43
C GLU A 608 38.24 -39.30 -75.03
N GLU A 609 38.18 -38.67 -73.86
CA GLU A 609 39.31 -37.93 -73.28
C GLU A 609 40.52 -38.85 -72.98
N TYR A 610 40.29 -40.02 -72.38
CA TYR A 610 41.36 -41.00 -72.13
C TYR A 610 42.03 -41.46 -73.43
N ILE A 611 41.24 -41.82 -74.45
CA ILE A 611 41.74 -42.19 -75.77
C ILE A 611 42.47 -41.02 -76.45
N ALA A 612 42.02 -39.77 -76.28
CA ALA A 612 42.74 -38.59 -76.76
C ALA A 612 44.10 -38.44 -76.08
N ARG A 613 44.18 -38.56 -74.74
CA ARG A 613 45.42 -38.57 -73.96
C ARG A 613 46.35 -39.72 -74.37
N LEU A 614 45.84 -40.89 -74.71
CA LEU A 614 46.63 -42.00 -75.27
C LEU A 614 47.17 -41.69 -76.68
N LYS A 615 46.35 -41.12 -77.56
CA LYS A 615 46.75 -40.71 -78.93
C LYS A 615 47.83 -39.62 -78.89
N GLU A 616 47.69 -38.65 -77.99
CA GLU A 616 48.70 -37.60 -77.74
C GLU A 616 50.02 -38.20 -77.23
N ARG A 617 49.95 -39.08 -76.22
CA ARG A 617 51.11 -39.80 -75.67
C ARG A 617 51.83 -40.69 -76.69
N LEU A 618 51.14 -41.20 -77.71
CA LEU A 618 51.77 -41.88 -78.86
C LEU A 618 52.44 -40.88 -79.80
N LYS A 619 51.75 -39.82 -80.24
CA LYS A 619 52.31 -38.78 -81.11
C LYS A 619 53.57 -38.14 -80.51
N GLU A 620 53.62 -37.95 -79.19
CA GLU A 620 54.82 -37.45 -78.53
C GLU A 620 55.97 -38.48 -78.53
N LYS A 621 55.68 -39.78 -78.32
CA LYS A 621 56.68 -40.85 -78.48
C LYS A 621 57.17 -41.02 -79.92
N GLU A 622 56.35 -40.68 -80.90
CA GLU A 622 56.72 -40.64 -82.33
C GLU A 622 57.53 -39.38 -82.67
N ARG A 623 57.25 -38.23 -82.03
CA ARG A 623 58.03 -36.99 -82.13
C ARG A 623 59.40 -37.07 -81.42
N MET A 624 59.54 -37.99 -80.47
CA MET A 624 60.77 -38.27 -79.72
C MET A 624 61.60 -39.43 -80.30
N ARG A 625 61.31 -39.84 -81.55
CA ARG A 625 62.00 -40.90 -82.30
C ARG A 625 62.56 -40.38 -83.62
#